data_AF-A0A6P4ABV3-F1
#
_entry.id   AF-A0A6P4ABV3-F1
#
_cell.length_a   1.000
_cell.length_b   1.000
_cell.length_c   1.000
_cell.angle_alpha   90.00
_cell.angle_beta   90.00
_cell.angle_gamma   90.00
#
_symmetry.space_group_name_H-M   'P 1'
#
loop_
_entity.id
_entity.type
_entity.pdbx_description
1 polymer ?
#
loop_
_entity_poly.entity_id
_entity_poly.type
_entity_poly.pdbx_seq_one_letter_code
_entity_poly.pdbx_strand_id
1 'polypeptide(L)'
;MYYHMEIFKKVDVIVTPTTGMTAPKIPSSALKDGETDMHVTGYLMRFILAANLLGLPAITVPVGYDKQGLPIGLQLIGRPWAEASILRLASAIEELFAESKKRPVSYFDVLNG
;
A
#
# COMPACT_ATOMS: atom_id res chain seq x y z
N MET A 1 15.78 7.84 -12.60
CA MET A 1 14.55 7.67 -13.40
C MET A 1 14.71 6.79 -14.65
N TYR A 2 15.88 6.79 -15.33
CA TYR A 2 16.15 6.00 -16.55
C TYR A 2 15.57 4.58 -16.56
N TYR A 3 15.93 3.74 -15.58
CA TYR A 3 15.46 2.34 -15.55
C TYR A 3 13.94 2.18 -15.50
N HIS A 4 13.23 3.05 -14.77
CA HIS A 4 11.77 3.00 -14.69
C HIS A 4 11.13 3.42 -16.02
N MET A 5 11.74 4.36 -16.74
CA MET A 5 11.24 4.75 -18.07
C MET A 5 11.44 3.62 -19.08
N GLU A 6 12.54 2.87 -19.02
CA GLU A 6 12.72 1.67 -19.84
C GLU A 6 11.69 0.58 -19.53
N ILE A 7 11.31 0.42 -18.25
CA ILE A 7 10.22 -0.49 -17.86
C ILE A 7 8.88 0.00 -18.42
N PHE A 8 8.58 1.29 -18.31
CA PHE A 8 7.31 1.86 -18.78
C PHE A 8 7.11 1.90 -20.30
N LYS A 9 8.16 1.60 -21.07
CA LYS A 9 8.02 1.28 -22.51
C LYS A 9 7.37 -0.08 -22.75
N LYS A 10 7.40 -0.97 -21.75
CA LYS A 10 6.91 -2.36 -21.84
C LYS A 10 5.63 -2.60 -21.05
N VAL A 11 5.40 -1.82 -20.00
CA VAL A 11 4.21 -1.92 -19.13
C VAL A 11 3.63 -0.54 -18.86
N ASP A 12 2.34 -0.46 -18.56
CA ASP A 12 1.70 0.81 -18.19
C ASP A 12 1.77 1.10 -16.68
N VAL A 13 1.84 0.04 -15.86
CA VAL A 13 1.83 0.09 -14.41
C VAL A 13 2.79 -0.95 -13.84
N ILE A 14 3.51 -0.59 -12.79
CA ILE A 14 4.28 -1.52 -11.96
C ILE A 14 3.43 -1.89 -10.75
N VAL A 15 3.27 -3.18 -10.47
CA VAL A 15 2.44 -3.69 -9.38
C VAL A 15 3.32 -4.36 -8.33
N THR A 16 3.10 -4.03 -7.06
CA THR A 16 3.84 -4.57 -5.91
C THR A 16 2.90 -4.71 -4.70
N PRO A 17 3.21 -5.53 -3.69
CA PRO A 17 2.64 -5.30 -2.36
C PRO A 17 2.97 -3.88 -1.89
N THR A 18 2.08 -3.23 -1.14
CA THR A 18 2.40 -1.91 -0.57
C THR A 18 3.52 -2.01 0.46
N THR A 19 3.47 -3.01 1.32
CA THR A 19 4.44 -3.25 2.40
C THR A 19 4.93 -4.69 2.36
N GLY A 20 6.14 -4.95 2.89
CA GLY A 20 6.70 -6.29 3.00
C GLY A 20 6.15 -7.14 4.16
N MET A 21 5.24 -6.58 4.96
CA MET A 21 4.56 -7.25 6.07
C MET A 21 3.23 -6.56 6.37
N THR A 22 2.32 -7.27 7.05
CA THR A 22 1.12 -6.70 7.66
C THR A 22 1.46 -5.93 8.94
N ALA A 23 0.45 -5.36 9.61
CA ALA A 23 0.64 -4.49 10.78
C ALA A 23 1.54 -5.14 11.86
N PRO A 24 2.74 -4.59 12.14
CA PRO A 24 3.62 -5.12 13.17
C PRO A 24 3.04 -4.81 14.55
N LYS A 25 3.41 -5.64 15.55
CA LYS A 25 3.07 -5.37 16.94
C LYS A 25 3.96 -4.26 17.48
N ILE A 26 3.38 -3.39 18.30
CA ILE A 26 4.13 -2.38 19.04
C ILE A 26 4.79 -3.06 20.25
N PRO A 27 6.13 -3.04 20.38
CA PRO A 27 6.79 -3.57 21.57
C PRO A 27 6.49 -2.72 22.80
N SER A 28 6.22 -3.34 23.94
CA SER A 28 5.91 -2.60 25.17
C SER A 28 7.05 -1.69 25.63
N SER A 29 8.30 -2.08 25.37
CA SER A 29 9.50 -1.26 25.64
C SER A 29 9.54 0.03 24.82
N ALA A 30 9.01 0.02 23.60
CA ALA A 30 9.00 1.18 22.72
C ALA A 30 8.05 2.28 23.20
N LEU A 31 7.05 1.95 24.03
CA LEU A 31 6.07 2.91 24.54
C LEU A 31 6.67 3.92 25.53
N LYS A 32 7.82 3.62 26.13
CA LYS A 32 8.45 4.47 27.13
C LYS A 32 9.30 5.57 26.49
N ASP A 33 10.25 5.18 25.65
CA ASP A 33 11.31 6.06 25.13
C ASP A 33 11.45 5.98 23.60
N GLY A 34 10.56 5.25 22.91
CA GLY A 34 10.67 4.94 21.48
C GLY A 34 11.57 3.74 21.20
N GLU A 35 11.81 3.46 19.92
CA GLU A 35 12.70 2.39 19.47
C GLU A 35 13.41 2.75 18.17
N THR A 36 14.46 1.99 17.84
CA THR A 36 15.09 1.98 16.52
C THR A 36 15.08 0.54 16.02
N ASP A 37 14.18 0.22 15.10
CA ASP A 37 14.10 -1.09 14.45
C ASP A 37 14.22 -0.93 12.92
N MET A 38 15.47 -1.00 12.45
CA MET A 38 15.78 -0.88 11.01
C MET A 38 15.21 -2.04 10.19
N HIS A 39 14.97 -3.21 10.80
CA HIS A 39 14.40 -4.34 10.09
C HIS A 39 12.93 -4.06 9.76
N VAL A 40 12.12 -3.72 10.76
CA VAL A 40 10.71 -3.38 10.56
C VAL A 40 10.58 -2.20 9.60
N THR A 41 11.34 -1.12 9.80
CA THR A 41 11.35 0.03 8.87
C THR A 41 11.68 -0.39 7.44
N GLY A 42 12.70 -1.23 7.25
CA GLY A 42 13.10 -1.73 5.93
C GLY A 42 12.03 -2.58 5.25
N TYR A 43 11.30 -3.41 6.00
CA TYR A 43 10.18 -4.19 5.44
C TYR A 43 8.98 -3.31 5.07
N LEU A 44 8.67 -2.29 5.87
CA LEU A 44 7.57 -1.36 5.60
C LEU A 44 7.84 -0.51 4.35
N MET A 45 9.08 -0.06 4.15
CA MET A 45 9.42 0.88 3.07
C MET A 45 9.85 0.22 1.76
N ARG A 46 10.08 -1.10 1.75
CA ARG A 46 10.73 -1.85 0.66
C ARG A 46 10.25 -1.51 -0.75
N PHE A 47 8.95 -1.25 -0.93
CA PHE A 47 8.34 -1.07 -2.26
C PHE A 47 7.97 0.37 -2.60
N ILE A 48 7.88 1.27 -1.62
CA ILE A 48 7.34 2.62 -1.83
C ILE A 48 8.40 3.63 -2.27
N LEU A 49 9.69 3.35 -1.97
CA LEU A 49 10.80 4.28 -2.19
C LEU A 49 10.92 4.78 -3.63
N ALA A 50 10.62 3.92 -4.61
CA ALA A 50 10.73 4.27 -6.02
C ALA A 50 9.79 5.43 -6.40
N ALA A 51 8.55 5.41 -5.91
CA ALA A 51 7.57 6.45 -6.20
C ALA A 51 8.00 7.79 -5.60
N ASN A 52 8.47 7.80 -4.35
CA ASN A 52 8.94 9.01 -3.67
C ASN A 52 10.19 9.60 -4.35
N LEU A 53 11.22 8.79 -4.59
CA LEU A 53 12.49 9.27 -5.13
C LEU A 53 12.37 9.77 -6.58
N LEU A 54 11.46 9.19 -7.37
CA LEU A 54 11.31 9.48 -8.79
C LEU A 54 10.13 10.41 -9.10
N GLY A 55 9.30 10.75 -8.11
CA GLY A 55 8.09 11.55 -8.31
C GLY A 55 7.02 10.86 -9.15
N LEU A 56 6.96 9.52 -9.11
CA LEU A 56 5.96 8.76 -9.85
C LEU A 56 4.65 8.69 -9.05
N PRO A 57 3.48 8.78 -9.71
CA PRO A 57 2.21 8.60 -9.03
C PRO A 57 2.06 7.14 -8.59
N ALA A 58 1.66 6.93 -7.35
CA ALA A 58 1.40 5.61 -6.79
C ALA A 58 0.16 5.61 -5.89
N ILE A 59 -0.59 4.51 -5.89
CA ILE A 59 -1.79 4.32 -5.07
C ILE A 59 -1.75 2.95 -4.40
N THR A 60 -2.29 2.87 -3.18
CA THR A 60 -2.55 1.60 -2.48
C THR A 60 -4.03 1.27 -2.50
N VAL A 61 -4.36 0.04 -2.88
CA VAL A 61 -5.71 -0.52 -2.86
C VAL A 61 -5.76 -1.69 -1.88
N PRO A 62 -6.74 -1.75 -0.95
CA PRO A 62 -6.91 -2.93 -0.10
C PRO A 62 -7.35 -4.14 -0.93
N VAL A 63 -6.64 -5.27 -0.80
CA VAL A 63 -6.89 -6.50 -1.59
C VAL A 63 -7.13 -7.74 -0.73
N GLY A 64 -7.36 -7.57 0.57
CA GLY A 64 -7.72 -8.66 1.46
C GLY A 64 -7.02 -8.57 2.81
N TYR A 65 -6.85 -9.73 3.44
CA TYR A 65 -6.35 -9.87 4.80
C TYR A 65 -5.41 -11.07 4.91
N ASP A 66 -4.46 -11.02 5.82
CA ASP A 66 -3.65 -12.19 6.16
C ASP A 66 -4.44 -13.20 7.04
N LYS A 67 -3.76 -14.28 7.42
CA LYS A 67 -4.33 -15.35 8.27
C LYS A 67 -4.77 -14.87 9.66
N GLN A 68 -4.26 -13.73 10.12
CA GLN A 68 -4.59 -13.11 11.40
C GLN A 68 -5.68 -12.03 11.25
N GLY A 69 -6.18 -11.79 10.03
CA GLY A 69 -7.18 -10.77 9.76
C GLY A 69 -6.60 -9.36 9.64
N LEU A 70 -5.29 -9.21 9.39
CA LEU A 70 -4.66 -7.91 9.17
C LEU A 70 -4.76 -7.49 7.70
N PRO A 71 -5.09 -6.22 7.38
CA PRO A 71 -5.24 -5.76 6.00
C PRO A 71 -3.98 -5.90 5.15
N ILE A 72 -4.16 -6.23 3.87
CA ILE A 72 -3.10 -6.27 2.85
C ILE A 72 -3.38 -5.22 1.78
N GLY A 73 -2.36 -4.41 1.46
CA GLY A 73 -2.41 -3.41 0.39
C GLY A 73 -1.65 -3.85 -0.86
N LEU A 74 -2.21 -3.54 -2.03
CA LEU A 74 -1.57 -3.65 -3.33
C LEU A 74 -1.23 -2.25 -3.84
N GLN A 75 0.05 -2.01 -4.16
CA GLN A 75 0.53 -0.76 -4.71
C GLN A 75 0.59 -0.81 -6.23
N LEU A 76 0.05 0.22 -6.87
CA LEU A 76 0.12 0.47 -8.30
C LEU A 76 0.98 1.73 -8.53
N ILE A 77 2.04 1.63 -9.32
CA ILE A 77 2.91 2.76 -9.67
C ILE A 77 2.77 3.04 -11.17
N GLY A 78 2.37 4.25 -11.51
CA GLY A 78 2.16 4.71 -12.88
C GLY A 78 3.34 5.48 -13.47
N ARG A 79 3.26 5.74 -14.77
CA ARG A 79 4.09 6.74 -15.47
C ARG A 79 3.88 8.15 -14.87
N PRO A 80 4.80 9.09 -15.09
CA PRO A 80 4.57 10.50 -14.75
C PRO A 80 3.23 10.98 -15.31
N TRP A 81 2.44 11.68 -14.47
CA TRP A 81 1.15 12.29 -14.83
C TRP A 81 0.06 11.28 -15.23
N ALA A 82 0.17 10.02 -14.80
CA ALA A 82 -0.75 8.94 -15.16
C ALA A 82 -1.79 8.62 -14.06
N GLU A 83 -2.12 9.57 -13.18
CA GLU A 83 -3.06 9.40 -12.06
C GLU A 83 -4.40 8.82 -12.53
N ALA A 84 -4.96 9.35 -13.63
CA ALA A 84 -6.22 8.86 -14.19
C ALA A 84 -6.15 7.38 -14.64
N SER A 85 -4.98 6.89 -15.04
CA SER A 85 -4.82 5.49 -15.44
C SER A 85 -4.73 4.57 -14.23
N ILE A 86 -3.94 4.96 -13.22
CA ILE A 86 -3.82 4.15 -11.99
C ILE A 86 -5.10 4.19 -11.14
N LEU A 87 -5.86 5.28 -11.15
CA LEU A 87 -7.16 5.37 -10.46
C LEU A 87 -8.22 4.48 -11.11
N ARG A 88 -8.26 4.42 -12.45
CA ARG A 88 -9.15 3.49 -13.17
C ARG A 88 -8.84 2.03 -12.85
N LEU A 89 -7.55 1.67 -12.85
CA LEU A 89 -7.13 0.31 -12.47
C LEU A 89 -7.43 0.02 -10.99
N ALA A 90 -7.22 0.99 -10.10
CA ALA A 90 -7.54 0.86 -8.68
C ALA A 90 -9.03 0.62 -8.44
N SER A 91 -9.91 1.33 -9.16
CA SER A 91 -11.36 1.15 -9.12
C SER A 91 -11.75 -0.27 -9.54
N ALA A 92 -11.21 -0.75 -10.66
CA ALA A 92 -11.48 -2.11 -11.14
C ALA A 92 -11.02 -3.19 -10.14
N ILE A 93 -9.86 -2.98 -9.50
CA ILE A 93 -9.38 -3.88 -8.44
C ILE A 93 -10.31 -3.80 -7.23
N GLU A 94 -10.69 -2.61 -6.78
CA GLU A 94 -11.57 -2.44 -5.62
C GLU A 94 -12.91 -3.18 -5.79
N GLU A 95 -13.51 -3.13 -6.98
CA GLU A 95 -14.74 -3.86 -7.31
C GLU A 95 -14.59 -5.38 -7.13
N LEU A 96 -13.46 -5.95 -7.55
CA LEU A 96 -13.17 -7.38 -7.38
C LEU A 96 -13.01 -7.81 -5.92
N PHE A 97 -12.65 -6.89 -5.03
CA PHE A 97 -12.41 -7.17 -3.60
C PHE A 97 -13.48 -6.57 -2.67
N ALA A 98 -14.55 -6.00 -3.22
CA ALA A 98 -15.57 -5.29 -2.45
C ALA A 98 -16.21 -6.15 -1.36
N GLU A 99 -16.61 -7.39 -1.68
CA GLU A 99 -17.23 -8.33 -0.74
C GLU A 99 -16.28 -8.80 0.36
N SER A 100 -14.97 -8.70 0.14
CA SER A 100 -13.96 -9.12 1.11
C SER A 100 -13.70 -8.08 2.20
N LYS A 101 -14.26 -6.86 2.09
CA LYS A 101 -14.01 -5.79 3.07
C LYS A 101 -14.64 -6.11 4.43
N LYS A 102 -13.81 -6.15 5.48
CA LYS A 102 -14.22 -6.35 6.87
C LYS A 102 -14.26 -5.01 7.59
N ARG A 103 -15.22 -4.84 8.49
CA ARG A 103 -15.22 -3.71 9.42
C ARG A 103 -14.06 -3.86 10.41
N PRO A 104 -13.30 -2.80 10.69
CA PRO A 104 -12.25 -2.86 11.71
C PRO A 104 -12.88 -3.00 13.10
N VAL A 105 -12.09 -3.49 14.06
CA VAL A 105 -12.52 -3.68 15.47
C VAL A 105 -12.99 -2.36 16.09
N SER A 106 -12.34 -1.25 15.74
CA SER A 106 -12.74 0.10 16.13
C SER A 106 -13.38 0.79 14.93
N TYR A 107 -14.71 0.82 14.86
CA TYR A 107 -15.51 1.42 13.80
C TYR A 107 -16.67 2.23 14.40
N PHE A 108 -16.94 3.42 13.87
CA PHE A 108 -18.03 4.30 14.29
C PHE A 108 -18.85 4.74 13.07
N ASP A 109 -20.17 4.57 13.13
CA ASP A 109 -21.08 5.03 12.06
C ASP A 109 -21.50 6.48 12.33
N VAL A 110 -21.16 7.37 11.41
CA VAL A 110 -21.43 8.82 11.54
C VAL A 110 -22.76 9.24 10.94
N LEU A 111 -23.41 8.38 10.15
CA LEU A 111 -24.69 8.70 9.49
C LEU A 111 -25.90 8.18 10.27
N ASN A 112 -25.68 7.25 11.21
CA ASN A 112 -26.70 6.68 12.08
C ASN A 112 -26.53 7.09 13.55
N GLY A 113 -26.04 8.32 13.79
CA GLY A 113 -25.87 8.91 15.12
C GLY A 113 -27.16 9.51 15.69
#